data_AF-A0A2V6YWX9-F1
#
_entry.id   AF-A0A2V6YWX9-F1
#
_cell.length_a   1.000
_cell.length_b   1.000
_cell.length_c   1.000
_cell.angle_alpha   90.00
_cell.angle_beta   90.00
_cell.angle_gamma   90.00
#
_symmetry.space_group_name_H-M   'P 1'
#
loop_
_entity.id
_entity.type
_entity.pdbx_description
1 polymer ?
#
loop_
_entity_poly.entity_id
_entity_poly.type
_entity_poly.pdbx_seq_one_letter_code
_entity_poly.pdbx_strand_id
1 'polypeptide(L)'
;MEVVIAFALTLLVWLAATRTAHGEVPTAADFAACNEEAPEAAKAGTASPIMGDHVRAGRARAGVRTINSSDVTGRVIESSDPQIHGMKAAGAKDATYQAAYRSCMRRKGF
;
A
#
# COMPACT_ATOMS: atom_id res chain seq x y z
N MET A 1 -11.50 -9.20 -43.78
CA MET A 1 -11.42 -8.08 -42.81
C MET A 1 -11.97 -8.49 -41.44
N GLU A 2 -13.15 -9.12 -41.38
CA GLU A 2 -13.76 -9.54 -40.11
C GLU A 2 -12.91 -10.49 -39.26
N VAL A 3 -12.24 -11.46 -39.89
CA VAL A 3 -11.37 -12.42 -39.19
C VAL A 3 -10.18 -11.71 -38.52
N VAL A 4 -9.60 -10.70 -39.19
CA VAL A 4 -8.47 -9.91 -38.66
C VAL A 4 -8.90 -9.06 -37.47
N ILE A 5 -10.11 -8.48 -37.53
CA ILE A 5 -10.69 -7.68 -36.45
C ILE A 5 -11.00 -8.57 -35.24
N ALA A 6 -11.56 -9.77 -35.47
CA ALA A 6 -11.85 -10.73 -34.40
C ALA A 6 -10.57 -11.18 -33.66
N PHE A 7 -9.47 -11.43 -34.39
CA PHE A 7 -8.18 -11.74 -33.79
C PHE A 7 -7.55 -10.57 -33.03
N ALA A 8 -7.70 -9.34 -33.54
CA ALA A 8 -7.20 -8.15 -32.84
C ALA A 8 -7.93 -7.90 -31.52
N LEU A 9 -9.26 -8.11 -31.49
CA LEU A 9 -10.06 -7.94 -30.29
C LEU A 9 -9.77 -9.03 -29.24
N THR A 10 -9.58 -10.28 -29.65
CA THR A 10 -9.20 -11.35 -28.72
C THR A 10 -7.79 -11.14 -28.16
N LEU A 11 -6.84 -10.65 -28.96
CA LEU A 11 -5.51 -10.24 -28.48
C LEU A 11 -5.57 -9.10 -27.45
N LEU A 12 -6.40 -8.08 -27.69
CA LEU A 12 -6.59 -6.96 -26.75
C LEU A 12 -7.20 -7.42 -25.42
N VAL A 13 -8.18 -8.33 -25.47
CA VAL A 13 -8.80 -8.93 -24.26
C VAL A 13 -7.78 -9.79 -23.49
N TRP A 14 -6.92 -10.53 -24.20
CA TRP A 14 -5.84 -11.30 -23.57
C TRP A 14 -4.76 -10.42 -22.94
N LEU A 15 -4.36 -9.31 -23.58
CA LEU A 15 -3.40 -8.36 -22.99
C LEU A 15 -3.94 -7.73 -21.70
N ALA A 16 -5.23 -7.37 -21.68
CA ALA A 16 -5.86 -6.79 -20.49
C ALA A 16 -5.96 -7.76 -19.30
N ALA A 17 -5.88 -9.08 -19.53
CA ALA A 17 -5.99 -10.11 -18.50
C ALA A 17 -4.65 -10.47 -17.82
N THR A 18 -3.52 -9.93 -18.29
CA THR A 18 -2.19 -10.23 -17.72
C THR A 18 -1.84 -9.34 -16.53
N ARG A 19 -2.71 -9.24 -15.52
CA ARG A 19 -2.21 -8.96 -14.16
C ARG A 19 -1.64 -10.26 -13.63
N THR A 20 -0.38 -10.53 -13.95
CA THR A 20 0.30 -11.64 -13.31
C THR A 20 0.38 -11.34 -11.82
N ALA A 21 -0.40 -12.05 -11.02
CA ALA A 21 -0.26 -12.11 -9.57
C ALA A 21 1.02 -12.92 -9.24
N HIS A 22 2.17 -12.46 -9.72
CA HIS A 22 3.41 -12.80 -9.05
C HIS A 22 3.35 -12.11 -7.69
N GLY A 23 3.69 -12.82 -6.62
CA GLY A 23 3.80 -12.25 -5.27
C GLY A 23 4.95 -11.25 -5.22
N GLU A 24 4.78 -10.14 -5.91
CA GLU A 24 5.76 -9.07 -5.99
C GLU A 24 5.82 -8.44 -4.60
N VAL A 25 7.03 -8.34 -4.08
CA VAL A 25 7.26 -7.66 -2.80
C VAL A 25 7.24 -6.17 -3.10
N PRO A 26 6.45 -5.37 -2.38
CA PRO A 26 6.37 -3.95 -2.67
C PRO A 26 7.74 -3.27 -2.59
N THR A 27 7.97 -2.33 -3.50
CA THR A 27 9.26 -1.66 -3.64
C THR A 27 9.35 -0.43 -2.75
N ALA A 28 10.57 0.10 -2.57
CA ALA A 28 10.76 1.40 -1.90
C ALA A 28 9.95 2.54 -2.55
N ALA A 29 9.75 2.48 -3.87
CA ALA A 29 8.93 3.45 -4.60
C ALA A 29 7.44 3.31 -4.28
N ASP A 30 6.94 2.09 -4.09
CA ASP A 30 5.57 1.84 -3.65
C ASP A 30 5.31 2.39 -2.25
N PHE A 31 6.26 2.18 -1.34
CA PHE A 31 6.19 2.74 0.01
C PHE A 31 6.20 4.26 -0.02
N ALA A 32 7.10 4.87 -0.81
CA ALA A 32 7.17 6.33 -0.92
C ALA A 32 5.85 6.92 -1.43
N ALA A 33 5.31 6.38 -2.52
CA ALA A 33 4.05 6.82 -3.09
C ALA A 33 2.88 6.69 -2.10
N CYS A 34 2.75 5.53 -1.43
CA CYS A 34 1.67 5.34 -0.46
C CYS A 34 1.83 6.18 0.80
N ASN A 35 3.05 6.50 1.22
CA ASN A 35 3.30 7.43 2.33
C ASN A 35 3.04 8.90 1.95
N GLU A 36 3.12 9.26 0.67
CA GLU A 36 2.74 10.59 0.17
C GLU A 36 1.22 10.73 0.04
N GLU A 37 0.52 9.69 -0.38
CA GLU A 37 -0.93 9.69 -0.53
C GLU A 37 -1.70 9.62 0.80
N ALA A 38 -1.18 8.84 1.77
CA ALA A 38 -1.85 8.58 3.05
C ALA A 38 -2.34 9.82 3.82
N PRO A 39 -1.57 10.92 3.97
CA PRO A 39 -2.05 12.10 4.70
C PRO A 39 -3.25 12.78 4.00
N GLU A 40 -3.23 12.86 2.67
CA GLU A 40 -4.32 13.49 1.91
C GLU A 40 -5.60 12.63 1.98
N ALA A 41 -5.47 11.32 1.82
CA ALA A 41 -6.60 10.40 1.97
C ALA A 41 -7.16 10.38 3.40
N ALA A 42 -6.29 10.47 4.42
CA ALA A 42 -6.73 10.59 5.81
C ALA A 42 -7.49 11.89 6.08
N LYS A 43 -6.99 13.02 5.56
CA LYS A 43 -7.64 14.34 5.66
C LYS A 43 -8.98 14.37 4.92
N ALA A 44 -9.06 13.72 3.77
CA ALA A 44 -10.29 13.63 2.97
C ALA A 44 -11.32 12.65 3.57
N GLY A 45 -10.96 11.87 4.59
CA GLY A 45 -11.84 10.85 5.18
C GLY A 45 -12.17 9.70 4.23
N THR A 46 -11.34 9.47 3.21
CA THR A 46 -11.58 8.42 2.20
C THR A 46 -11.09 7.04 2.65
N ALA A 47 -10.44 6.96 3.81
CA ALA A 47 -10.03 5.71 4.44
C ALA A 47 -10.62 5.58 5.85
N SER A 48 -11.43 4.55 6.05
CA SER A 48 -11.97 4.19 7.36
C SER A 48 -11.06 3.19 8.06
N PRO A 49 -10.52 3.50 9.26
CA PRO A 49 -9.71 2.56 10.02
C PRO A 49 -10.48 1.32 10.45
N ILE A 50 -9.79 0.18 10.47
CA ILE A 50 -10.30 -1.04 11.10
C ILE A 50 -9.68 -1.23 12.49
N MET A 51 -10.22 -2.15 13.29
CA MET A 51 -9.69 -2.46 14.63
C MET A 51 -8.18 -2.74 14.63
N GLY A 52 -7.68 -3.47 13.62
CA GLY A 52 -6.25 -3.73 13.47
C GLY A 52 -5.40 -2.47 13.33
N ASP A 53 -5.90 -1.44 12.64
CA ASP A 53 -5.21 -0.16 12.47
C ASP A 53 -5.15 0.60 13.81
N HIS A 54 -6.24 0.58 14.59
CA HIS A 54 -6.26 1.17 15.94
C HIS A 54 -5.28 0.48 16.90
N VAL A 55 -5.27 -0.86 16.91
CA VAL A 55 -4.37 -1.65 17.76
C VAL A 55 -2.90 -1.37 17.39
N ARG A 56 -2.56 -1.40 16.10
CA ARG A 56 -1.20 -1.07 15.64
C ARG A 56 -0.80 0.35 15.99
N ALA A 57 -1.69 1.32 15.79
CA ALA A 57 -1.43 2.71 16.14
C ALA A 57 -1.20 2.88 17.65
N GLY A 58 -1.97 2.18 18.49
CA GLY A 58 -1.76 2.12 19.93
C GLY A 58 -0.37 1.58 20.30
N ARG A 59 0.03 0.45 19.69
CA ARG A 59 1.37 -0.14 19.89
C ARG A 59 2.51 0.79 19.44
N ALA A 60 2.34 1.47 18.31
CA ALA A 60 3.30 2.44 17.80
C ALA A 60 3.46 3.66 18.72
N ARG A 61 2.36 4.14 19.32
CA ARG A 61 2.39 5.20 20.35
C ARG A 61 3.09 4.75 21.63
N ALA A 62 2.89 3.49 22.02
CA ALA A 62 3.56 2.87 23.16
C ALA A 62 5.05 2.54 22.92
N GLY A 63 5.59 2.83 21.73
CA GLY A 63 6.99 2.60 21.40
C GLY A 63 7.35 1.13 21.18
N VAL A 64 6.36 0.25 20.97
CA VAL A 64 6.60 -1.16 20.68
C VAL A 64 7.28 -1.27 19.32
N ARG A 65 8.54 -1.70 19.34
CA ARG A 65 9.52 -1.52 18.27
C ARG A 65 9.31 -2.51 17.11
N THR A 66 8.70 -2.02 16.03
CA THR A 66 8.82 -2.58 14.66
C THR A 66 9.59 -1.64 13.73
N ILE A 67 10.30 -0.65 14.30
CA ILE A 67 10.96 0.44 13.56
C ILE A 67 12.45 0.11 13.49
N ASN A 68 12.94 -0.38 12.34
CA ASN A 68 14.34 -0.81 12.22
C ASN A 68 15.07 -0.32 10.95
N SER A 69 14.43 0.41 10.03
CA SER A 69 15.12 1.00 8.87
C SER A 69 15.07 2.52 8.86
N SER A 70 16.23 3.15 8.69
CA SER A 70 16.39 4.57 8.39
C SER A 70 16.61 4.72 6.89
N ASP A 71 15.54 4.89 6.12
CA ASP A 71 15.65 5.37 4.75
C ASP A 71 15.96 6.87 4.75
N VAL A 72 16.45 7.38 3.62
CA VAL A 72 16.83 8.80 3.40
C VAL A 72 15.69 9.79 3.76
N THR A 73 14.45 9.31 3.86
CA THR A 73 13.24 10.09 4.16
C THR A 73 12.73 9.97 5.61
N GLY A 74 13.34 9.12 6.44
CA GLY A 74 12.97 8.92 7.86
C GLY A 74 12.88 7.45 8.29
N ARG A 75 12.41 7.23 9.52
CA ARG A 75 12.19 5.88 10.08
C ARG A 75 10.94 5.24 9.50
N VAL A 76 11.03 4.01 9.01
CA VAL A 76 9.91 3.22 8.48
C VAL A 76 9.62 1.97 9.33
N ILE A 77 8.41 1.44 9.18
CA ILE A 77 7.96 0.18 9.79
C ILE A 77 8.49 -1.00 9.00
N GLU A 78 9.23 -1.87 9.67
CA GLU A 78 9.61 -3.19 9.17
C GLU A 78 8.51 -4.18 9.55
N SER A 79 7.91 -4.82 8.57
CA SER A 79 6.84 -5.80 8.79
C SER A 79 6.88 -6.91 7.75
N SER A 80 6.51 -8.12 8.16
CA SER A 80 6.25 -9.22 7.23
C SER A 80 4.93 -9.07 6.48
N ASP A 81 4.07 -8.13 6.90
CA ASP A 81 2.82 -7.79 6.22
C ASP A 81 3.10 -6.70 5.15
N PRO A 82 3.03 -7.03 3.85
CA PRO A 82 3.30 -6.09 2.77
C PRO A 82 2.43 -4.83 2.80
N GLN A 83 1.24 -4.91 3.42
CA GLN A 83 0.30 -3.79 3.47
C GLN A 83 0.68 -2.71 4.48
N ILE A 84 1.62 -3.00 5.39
CA ILE A 84 2.10 -2.07 6.41
C ILE A 84 3.62 -1.94 6.45
N HIS A 85 4.35 -2.77 5.71
CA HIS A 85 5.78 -2.64 5.50
C HIS A 85 6.10 -1.31 4.79
N GLY A 86 7.20 -0.66 5.17
CA GLY A 86 7.66 0.60 4.57
C GLY A 86 6.87 1.84 5.01
N MET A 87 5.86 1.68 5.88
CA MET A 87 5.07 2.79 6.39
C MET A 87 5.92 3.75 7.23
N LYS A 88 5.78 5.07 7.06
CA LYS A 88 6.45 6.06 7.91
C LYS A 88 6.08 5.85 9.39
N ALA A 89 7.09 5.77 10.25
CA ALA A 89 6.89 5.56 11.69
C ALA A 89 6.06 6.66 12.38
N ALA A 90 6.09 7.88 11.84
CA ALA A 90 5.23 8.97 12.31
C ALA A 90 3.75 8.69 12.00
N GLY A 91 3.45 8.32 10.75
CA GLY A 91 2.10 7.97 10.32
C GLY A 91 1.57 6.68 10.95
N ALA A 92 2.45 5.74 11.30
CA ALA A 92 2.08 4.53 12.01
C ALA A 92 1.43 4.80 13.38
N LYS A 93 1.54 6.00 13.95
CA LYS A 93 0.85 6.40 15.19
C LYS A 93 -0.58 6.87 14.95
N ASP A 94 -1.08 6.86 13.73
CA ASP A 94 -2.41 7.33 13.36
C ASP A 94 -3.17 6.21 12.63
N ALA A 95 -4.34 5.82 13.16
CA ALA A 95 -5.12 4.72 12.59
C ALA A 95 -5.70 5.06 11.22
N THR A 96 -6.03 6.33 10.97
CA THR A 96 -6.55 6.81 9.68
C THR A 96 -5.44 6.86 8.65
N TYR A 97 -4.24 7.30 9.03
CA TYR A 97 -3.05 7.18 8.17
C TYR A 97 -2.76 5.73 7.82
N GLN A 98 -2.77 4.82 8.80
CA GLN A 98 -2.55 3.39 8.55
C GLN A 98 -3.57 2.82 7.57
N ALA A 99 -4.84 3.17 7.75
CA ALA A 99 -5.91 2.74 6.87
C ALA A 99 -5.71 3.25 5.43
N ALA A 100 -5.32 4.52 5.28
CA ALA A 100 -5.06 5.13 3.99
C ALA A 100 -3.87 4.47 3.27
N TYR A 101 -2.76 4.29 3.99
CA TYR A 101 -1.58 3.59 3.48
C TYR A 101 -1.90 2.16 3.04
N ARG A 102 -2.55 1.38 3.91
CA ARG A 102 -3.00 0.01 3.62
C ARG A 102 -3.91 -0.04 2.39
N SER A 103 -4.78 0.96 2.23
CA SER A 103 -5.68 1.04 1.07
C SER A 103 -4.91 1.33 -0.22
N CYS A 104 -3.89 2.19 -0.18
CA CYS A 104 -2.99 2.41 -1.30
C CYS A 104 -2.24 1.13 -1.69
N MET A 105 -1.66 0.41 -0.72
CA MET A 105 -0.97 -0.86 -0.94
C MET A 105 -1.88 -1.90 -1.61
N ARG A 106 -3.12 -2.03 -1.13
CA ARG A 106 -4.14 -2.93 -1.72
C ARG A 106 -4.45 -2.61 -3.17
N ARG A 107 -4.57 -1.32 -3.52
CA ARG A 107 -4.84 -0.92 -4.91
C ARG A 107 -3.69 -1.24 -5.85
N LYS A 108 -2.46 -1.24 -5.32
CA LYS A 108 -1.24 -1.66 -6.05
C LYS A 108 -1.09 -3.19 -6.14
N GLY A 109 -1.86 -3.95 -5.36
CA GLY A 109 -1.89 -5.42 -5.41
C GLY A 109 -1.18 -6.12 -4.26
N PHE A 110 -0.87 -5.42 -3.17
CA PHE A 110 -0.16 -5.94 -1.99
C PHE A 110 -1.08 -6.13 -0.78
#